data_AF-A0A7Y3I4G3-F1
#
_entry.id   AF-A0A7Y3I4G3-F1
#
_cell.length_a   1.000
_cell.length_b   1.000
_cell.length_c   1.000
_cell.angle_alpha   90.00
_cell.angle_beta   90.00
_cell.angle_gamma   90.00
#
_symmetry.space_group_name_H-M   'P 1'
#
loop_
_entity.id
_entity.type
_entity.pdbx_description
1 polymer ?
#
loop_
_entity_poly.entity_id
_entity_poly.type
_entity_poly.pdbx_seq_one_letter_code
_entity_poly.pdbx_strand_id
1 'polypeptide(L)'
;VLSWSTPWSAVEAGKFKTLEGLFVPTWSGVATSVTWRVETKDTTDDIRIDTAALVEQTPYGFVRTMHREVLSPNHNPFGAGTTNPEGIYIIDLEGEYLSLQRTRISGTLVVLNGPVYVWAVVHWAPAVSNYPALLSDSEVNFWLGNDGSTELDEATANANYNPPGTPYAGWSDADRLDTYPALMRGIVYSTADVKLRYRPVLEGVVLADNDIISEATDVGSMSFFDVTYSSRYYRDAPPGFAATPVVTLSHGSIRRVVD
;
A
#
# COMPACT_ATOMS: atom_id res chain seq x y z
N VAL A 1 16.04 30.42 2.22
CA VAL A 1 14.65 29.93 2.38
C VAL A 1 13.95 30.15 1.07
N LEU A 2 13.48 29.09 0.42
CA LEU A 2 12.66 29.20 -0.79
C LEU A 2 11.21 29.46 -0.35
N SER A 3 10.51 30.36 -1.04
CA SER A 3 9.13 30.72 -0.71
C SER A 3 8.29 30.79 -1.97
N TRP A 4 7.09 30.22 -1.90
CA TRP A 4 6.09 30.26 -2.95
C TRP A 4 4.78 30.76 -2.35
N SER A 5 4.03 31.55 -3.11
CA SER A 5 2.77 32.13 -2.70
C SER A 5 1.70 31.88 -3.75
N THR A 6 0.50 31.59 -3.32
CA THR A 6 -0.67 31.51 -4.18
C THR A 6 -1.27 32.91 -4.35
N PRO A 7 -2.09 33.17 -5.40
CA PRO A 7 -2.79 34.43 -5.53
C PRO A 7 -3.71 34.72 -4.34
N TRP A 8 -3.85 36.00 -4.00
CA TRP A 8 -4.80 36.45 -2.97
C TRP A 8 -6.23 36.03 -3.30
N SER A 9 -6.94 35.53 -2.29
CA SER A 9 -8.35 35.14 -2.39
C SER A 9 -9.20 35.99 -1.45
N ALA A 10 -10.27 36.59 -1.98
CA ALA A 10 -11.24 37.31 -1.16
C ALA A 10 -12.02 36.32 -0.28
N VAL A 11 -12.16 36.64 1.01
CA VAL A 11 -12.97 35.89 1.99
C VAL A 11 -14.01 36.85 2.55
N GLU A 12 -15.27 36.42 2.60
CA GLU A 12 -16.35 37.22 3.18
C GLU A 12 -16.43 37.00 4.69
N ALA A 13 -16.62 38.08 5.45
CA ALA A 13 -16.74 38.01 6.90
C ALA A 13 -17.87 37.07 7.33
N GLY A 14 -17.57 36.19 8.30
CA GLY A 14 -18.53 35.22 8.84
C GLY A 14 -18.82 34.01 7.95
N LYS A 15 -18.14 33.85 6.81
CA LYS A 15 -18.28 32.67 5.94
C LYS A 15 -17.01 31.84 5.93
N PHE A 16 -17.19 30.52 5.95
CA PHE A 16 -16.11 29.59 5.60
C PHE A 16 -15.87 29.61 4.10
N LYS A 17 -14.61 29.51 3.70
CA LYS A 17 -14.20 29.39 2.30
C LYS A 17 -13.03 28.42 2.20
N THR A 18 -13.15 27.46 1.29
CA THR A 18 -12.02 26.61 0.90
C THR A 18 -11.02 27.46 0.13
N LEU A 19 -9.77 27.49 0.62
CA LEU A 19 -8.65 28.12 -0.06
C LEU A 19 -7.79 27.03 -0.66
N GLU A 20 -7.68 27.03 -1.98
CA GLU A 20 -6.83 26.12 -2.74
C GLU A 20 -5.80 26.90 -3.52
N GLY A 21 -4.62 26.32 -3.70
CA GLY A 21 -3.66 26.88 -4.62
C GLY A 21 -2.55 25.90 -4.93
N LEU A 22 -2.05 26.01 -6.16
CA LEU A 22 -0.98 25.19 -6.68
C LEU A 22 0.27 26.05 -6.82
N PHE A 23 1.41 25.51 -6.40
CA PHE A 23 2.71 26.06 -6.74
C PHE A 23 3.59 24.92 -7.24
N VAL A 24 4.47 25.22 -8.20
CA VAL A 24 5.46 24.27 -8.70
C VAL A 24 6.82 24.71 -8.17
N PRO A 25 7.35 24.08 -7.11
CA PRO A 25 8.63 24.48 -6.56
C PRO A 25 9.75 24.08 -7.53
N THR A 26 10.59 25.05 -7.91
CA THR A 26 11.82 24.79 -8.67
C THR A 26 13.00 24.72 -7.71
N TRP A 27 13.41 23.51 -7.36
CA TRP A 27 14.52 23.28 -6.42
C TRP A 27 15.21 21.93 -6.68
N SER A 28 16.37 21.73 -6.06
CA SER A 28 17.10 20.45 -6.07
C SER A 28 17.57 20.12 -4.65
N GLY A 29 17.54 18.84 -4.26
CA GLY A 29 17.92 18.36 -2.93
C GLY A 29 16.83 17.54 -2.24
N VAL A 30 16.95 17.35 -0.92
CA VAL A 30 15.96 16.69 -0.05
C VAL A 30 15.33 17.73 0.90
N ALA A 31 13.99 17.77 0.95
CA ALA A 31 13.26 18.78 1.70
C ALA A 31 13.14 18.25 3.12
N THR A 32 13.90 18.82 4.04
CA THR A 32 13.91 18.38 5.45
C THR A 32 12.78 18.99 6.26
N SER A 33 12.20 20.10 5.80
CA SER A 33 11.08 20.77 6.43
C SER A 33 10.33 21.64 5.42
N VAL A 34 9.00 21.64 5.49
CA VAL A 34 8.16 22.58 4.76
C VAL A 34 7.25 23.28 5.77
N THR A 35 7.17 24.60 5.68
CA THR A 35 6.27 25.41 6.49
C THR A 35 5.36 26.16 5.55
N TRP A 36 4.05 25.98 5.72
CA TRP A 36 3.07 26.83 5.07
C TRP A 36 2.58 27.89 6.06
N ARG A 37 2.20 29.05 5.52
CA ARG A 37 1.64 30.16 6.27
C ARG A 37 0.43 30.67 5.52
N VAL A 38 -0.64 30.98 6.25
CA VAL A 38 -1.75 31.77 5.75
C VAL A 38 -1.60 33.18 6.31
N GLU A 39 -1.75 34.18 5.46
CA GLU A 39 -1.69 35.58 5.83
C GLU A 39 -2.88 36.35 5.26
N THR A 40 -3.27 37.42 5.94
CA THR A 40 -4.24 38.42 5.48
C THR A 40 -3.50 39.59 4.87
N LYS A 41 -4.01 40.11 3.76
CA LYS A 41 -3.43 41.28 3.10
C LYS A 41 -3.89 42.60 3.74
N ASP A 42 -5.19 42.70 3.98
CA ASP A 42 -5.87 43.98 4.23
C ASP A 42 -6.52 44.05 5.62
N THR A 43 -6.22 43.10 6.51
CA THR A 43 -6.71 43.09 7.89
C THR A 43 -5.71 42.48 8.87
N THR A 44 -5.79 42.87 10.13
CA THR A 44 -5.07 42.27 11.26
C THR A 44 -5.95 41.31 12.08
N ASP A 45 -7.16 41.01 11.59
CA ASP A 45 -8.10 40.12 12.28
C ASP A 45 -7.57 38.69 12.36
N ASP A 46 -7.97 38.00 13.43
CA ASP A 46 -7.67 36.58 13.61
C ASP A 46 -8.34 35.74 12.52
N ILE A 47 -7.55 34.86 11.91
CA ILE A 47 -8.03 33.86 10.95
C ILE A 47 -8.31 32.56 11.71
N ARG A 48 -9.51 32.00 11.52
CA ARG A 48 -9.83 30.66 11.99
C ARG A 48 -9.63 29.66 10.86
N ILE A 49 -8.81 28.66 11.12
CA ILE A 49 -8.52 27.57 10.20
C ILE A 49 -9.14 26.31 10.81
N ASP A 50 -9.94 25.60 10.02
CA ASP A 50 -10.53 24.33 10.42
C ASP A 50 -9.58 23.17 10.04
N THR A 51 -9.44 22.96 8.72
CA THR A 51 -8.53 21.96 8.17
C THR A 51 -7.56 22.61 7.19
N ALA A 52 -6.31 22.17 7.20
CA ALA A 52 -5.30 22.56 6.24
C ALA A 52 -4.43 21.35 5.88
N ALA A 53 -4.12 21.19 4.60
CA ALA A 53 -3.27 20.15 4.09
C ALA A 53 -2.31 20.74 3.05
N LEU A 54 -1.07 20.25 3.04
CA LEU A 54 -0.16 20.43 1.93
C LEU A 54 0.04 19.04 1.31
N VAL A 55 -0.41 18.88 0.07
CA VAL A 55 -0.37 17.60 -0.63
C VAL A 55 0.53 17.75 -1.85
N GLU A 56 1.43 16.79 -2.04
CA GLU A 56 2.18 16.68 -3.28
C GLU A 56 1.25 16.17 -4.38
N GLN A 57 1.03 17.01 -5.39
CA GLN A 57 0.33 16.59 -6.60
C GLN A 57 1.34 15.91 -7.52
N THR A 58 1.18 14.61 -7.77
CA THR A 58 2.03 13.92 -8.75
C THR A 58 1.34 13.95 -10.13
N PRO A 59 2.06 13.57 -11.22
CA PRO A 59 1.47 13.43 -12.55
C PRO A 59 0.26 12.49 -12.64
N TYR A 60 0.03 11.68 -11.60
CA TYR A 60 -1.03 10.67 -11.55
C TYR A 60 -2.26 11.08 -10.71
N GLY A 61 -2.30 12.31 -10.18
CA GLY A 61 -3.40 12.81 -9.35
C GLY A 61 -3.09 12.84 -7.84
N PHE A 62 -4.14 12.99 -7.02
CA PHE A 62 -4.03 12.86 -5.56
C PHE A 62 -3.63 11.44 -5.17
N VAL A 63 -2.78 11.33 -4.14
CA VAL A 63 -2.16 10.06 -3.74
C VAL A 63 -2.58 9.72 -2.33
N ARG A 64 -3.19 8.56 -2.15
CA ARG A 64 -3.29 7.97 -0.81
C ARG A 64 -1.99 7.25 -0.55
N THR A 65 -1.26 7.66 0.47
CA THR A 65 0.09 7.16 0.71
C THR A 65 0.19 6.47 2.06
N MET A 66 0.75 5.26 2.06
CA MET A 66 1.28 4.59 3.24
C MET A 66 2.80 4.58 3.11
N HIS A 67 3.46 5.48 3.84
CA HIS A 67 4.91 5.64 3.78
C HIS A 67 5.51 5.70 5.17
N ARG A 68 6.46 4.81 5.47
CA ARG A 68 7.12 4.70 6.79
C ARG A 68 6.16 4.37 7.92
N GLU A 69 5.16 3.56 7.60
CA GLU A 69 4.12 3.14 8.52
C GLU A 69 4.17 1.64 8.77
N VAL A 70 3.44 1.22 9.80
CA VAL A 70 3.12 -0.18 10.06
C VAL A 70 1.61 -0.32 10.02
N LEU A 71 1.10 -1.39 9.40
CA LEU A 71 -0.30 -1.76 9.50
C LEU A 71 -0.43 -3.20 10.00
N SER A 72 -1.23 -3.42 11.03
CA SER A 72 -1.43 -4.74 11.64
C SER A 72 -2.76 -4.85 12.40
N PRO A 73 -3.18 -6.06 12.81
CA PRO A 73 -4.41 -6.24 13.57
C PRO A 73 -4.50 -5.45 14.87
N ASN A 74 -3.38 -4.99 15.42
CA ASN A 74 -3.32 -4.21 16.65
C ASN A 74 -2.84 -2.77 16.42
N HIS A 75 -2.56 -2.38 15.17
CA HIS A 75 -2.04 -1.07 14.84
C HIS A 75 -2.53 -0.60 13.47
N ASN A 76 -3.40 0.41 13.46
CA ASN A 76 -3.88 1.05 12.24
C ASN A 76 -3.65 2.57 12.30
N PRO A 77 -2.70 3.12 11.52
CA PRO A 77 -2.39 4.55 11.55
C PRO A 77 -3.40 5.43 10.80
N PHE A 78 -4.31 4.85 10.00
CA PHE A 78 -5.23 5.60 9.13
C PHE A 78 -6.69 5.64 9.63
N GLY A 79 -7.09 4.71 10.50
CA GLY A 79 -8.50 4.44 10.82
C GLY A 79 -9.05 5.03 12.12
N ALA A 80 -8.57 6.19 12.60
CA ALA A 80 -8.92 6.74 13.92
C ALA A 80 -8.80 5.71 15.08
N GLY A 81 -7.87 4.76 14.97
CA GLY A 81 -7.67 3.66 15.92
C GLY A 81 -8.54 2.42 15.69
N THR A 82 -9.35 2.39 14.63
CA THR A 82 -10.13 1.19 14.25
C THR A 82 -9.19 0.10 13.77
N THR A 83 -9.15 -1.01 14.50
CA THR A 83 -8.38 -2.19 14.13
C THR A 83 -9.29 -3.34 13.71
N ASN A 84 -8.73 -4.33 13.01
CA ASN A 84 -9.41 -5.56 12.66
C ASN A 84 -8.58 -6.73 13.19
N PRO A 85 -9.09 -7.59 14.09
CA PRO A 85 -8.36 -8.74 14.62
C PRO A 85 -7.86 -9.73 13.56
N GLU A 86 -8.53 -9.80 12.40
CA GLU A 86 -8.11 -10.63 11.26
C GLU A 86 -7.14 -9.89 10.33
N GLY A 87 -6.88 -8.60 10.60
CA GLY A 87 -6.00 -7.76 9.80
C GLY A 87 -6.54 -7.42 8.41
N ILE A 88 -7.85 -7.47 8.19
CA ILE A 88 -8.47 -7.10 6.91
C ILE A 88 -8.85 -5.61 6.91
N TYR A 89 -8.37 -4.86 5.92
CA TYR A 89 -8.65 -3.44 5.73
C TYR A 89 -9.17 -3.18 4.32
N ILE A 90 -10.31 -2.51 4.23
CA ILE A 90 -10.92 -2.10 2.95
C ILE A 90 -10.56 -0.64 2.72
N ILE A 91 -10.00 -0.34 1.55
CA ILE A 91 -9.58 1.00 1.15
C ILE A 91 -10.32 1.33 -0.15
N ASP A 92 -11.25 2.26 -0.10
CA ASP A 92 -11.83 2.87 -1.29
C ASP A 92 -10.98 4.07 -1.70
N LEU A 93 -10.46 4.04 -2.93
CA LEU A 93 -9.62 5.09 -3.47
C LEU A 93 -10.41 6.20 -4.17
N GLU A 94 -11.71 6.01 -4.44
CA GLU A 94 -12.57 7.03 -5.05
C GLU A 94 -12.01 7.57 -6.39
N GLY A 95 -11.32 6.72 -7.16
CA GLY A 95 -10.66 7.08 -8.42
C GLY A 95 -9.23 7.58 -8.28
N GLU A 96 -8.72 7.75 -7.06
CA GLU A 96 -7.30 8.03 -6.79
C GLU A 96 -6.47 6.73 -6.82
N TYR A 97 -5.20 6.82 -6.46
CA TYR A 97 -4.33 5.66 -6.38
C TYR A 97 -3.64 5.53 -5.02
N LEU A 98 -3.33 4.29 -4.65
CA LEU A 98 -2.65 3.94 -3.41
C LEU A 98 -1.14 3.77 -3.66
N SER A 99 -0.33 4.52 -2.94
CA SER A 99 1.13 4.38 -2.92
C SER A 99 1.57 3.73 -1.61
N LEU A 100 2.19 2.55 -1.71
CA LEU A 100 2.76 1.80 -0.59
C LEU A 100 4.28 1.80 -0.73
N GLN A 101 4.96 2.42 0.23
CA GLN A 101 6.42 2.60 0.17
C GLN A 101 7.04 2.52 1.56
N ARG A 102 8.15 1.79 1.73
CA ARG A 102 8.86 1.70 3.02
C ARG A 102 7.91 1.42 4.16
N THR A 103 7.09 0.40 4.01
CA THR A 103 6.03 0.07 4.97
C THR A 103 6.09 -1.40 5.31
N ARG A 104 5.65 -1.74 6.53
CA ARG A 104 5.40 -3.13 6.92
C ARG A 104 3.90 -3.34 7.08
N ILE A 105 3.37 -4.30 6.34
CA ILE A 105 1.95 -4.66 6.40
C ILE A 105 1.85 -6.11 6.91
N SER A 106 1.20 -6.28 8.04
CA SER A 106 0.77 -7.56 8.59
C SER A 106 -0.75 -7.63 8.48
N GLY A 107 -1.27 -7.86 7.28
CA GLY A 107 -2.70 -7.77 7.02
C GLY A 107 -3.07 -7.98 5.55
N THR A 108 -4.37 -8.10 5.32
CA THR A 108 -4.99 -8.15 3.99
C THR A 108 -5.50 -6.77 3.63
N LEU A 109 -5.09 -6.24 2.48
CA LEU A 109 -5.71 -5.05 1.90
C LEU A 109 -6.71 -5.47 0.83
N VAL A 110 -7.92 -4.91 0.91
CA VAL A 110 -8.93 -4.95 -0.15
C VAL A 110 -9.05 -3.54 -0.69
N VAL A 111 -8.51 -3.32 -1.89
CA VAL A 111 -8.42 -1.98 -2.49
C VAL A 111 -9.43 -1.86 -3.62
N LEU A 112 -10.26 -0.82 -3.56
CA LEU A 112 -11.36 -0.57 -4.48
C LEU A 112 -11.16 0.74 -5.23
N ASN A 113 -11.70 0.80 -6.44
CA ASN A 113 -11.84 2.00 -7.26
C ASN A 113 -10.53 2.76 -7.54
N GLY A 114 -9.39 2.07 -7.66
CA GLY A 114 -8.14 2.75 -8.00
C GLY A 114 -6.91 1.86 -8.04
N PRO A 115 -5.85 2.25 -8.77
CA PRO A 115 -4.67 1.43 -8.91
C PRO A 115 -3.79 1.45 -7.65
N VAL A 116 -3.04 0.36 -7.45
CA VAL A 116 -2.12 0.19 -6.32
C VAL A 116 -0.69 0.20 -6.82
N TYR A 117 0.18 1.00 -6.19
CA TYR A 117 1.60 1.09 -6.47
C TYR A 117 2.39 0.67 -5.23
N VAL A 118 3.10 -0.45 -5.33
CA VAL A 118 3.98 -0.98 -4.30
C VAL A 118 5.41 -0.80 -4.76
N TRP A 119 6.18 0.05 -4.08
CA TRP A 119 7.50 0.46 -4.57
C TRP A 119 8.52 0.71 -3.46
N ALA A 120 9.78 0.89 -3.85
CA ALA A 120 10.95 0.84 -2.97
C ALA A 120 10.99 -0.49 -2.22
N VAL A 121 10.91 -0.45 -0.89
CA VAL A 121 10.91 -1.66 -0.07
C VAL A 121 9.62 -1.76 0.73
N VAL A 122 8.94 -2.90 0.62
CA VAL A 122 7.74 -3.21 1.41
C VAL A 122 7.89 -4.62 1.96
N HIS A 123 7.61 -4.77 3.26
CA HIS A 123 7.53 -6.08 3.90
C HIS A 123 6.06 -6.38 4.18
N TRP A 124 5.47 -7.32 3.45
CA TRP A 124 4.04 -7.59 3.51
C TRP A 124 3.76 -9.07 3.69
N ALA A 125 2.99 -9.41 4.72
CA ALA A 125 2.34 -10.70 4.85
C ALA A 125 0.90 -10.52 5.35
N PRO A 126 -0.04 -11.42 5.02
CA PRO A 126 -1.34 -11.42 5.68
C PRO A 126 -1.18 -11.72 7.18
N ALA A 127 -2.03 -11.13 8.02
CA ALA A 127 -2.07 -11.44 9.45
C ALA A 127 -2.51 -12.88 9.70
N VAL A 128 -3.51 -13.33 8.93
CA VAL A 128 -4.02 -14.71 8.95
C VAL A 128 -3.35 -15.48 7.82
N SER A 129 -2.72 -16.60 8.15
CA SER A 129 -1.73 -17.20 7.26
C SER A 129 -2.25 -17.77 5.93
N ASN A 130 -3.56 -18.06 5.84
CA ASN A 130 -4.23 -18.51 4.62
C ASN A 130 -5.00 -17.38 3.90
N TYR A 131 -4.97 -16.15 4.41
CA TYR A 131 -5.62 -15.01 3.75
C TYR A 131 -4.75 -14.44 2.61
N PRO A 132 -5.37 -13.70 1.67
CA PRO A 132 -4.64 -12.92 0.68
C PRO A 132 -3.83 -11.79 1.32
N ALA A 133 -2.73 -11.38 0.70
CA ALA A 133 -2.08 -10.12 1.05
C ALA A 133 -2.83 -8.94 0.45
N LEU A 134 -3.18 -9.03 -0.83
CA LEU A 134 -3.83 -7.96 -1.59
C LEU A 134 -4.94 -8.52 -2.48
N LEU A 135 -6.11 -7.89 -2.39
CA LEU A 135 -7.21 -7.99 -3.35
C LEU A 135 -7.44 -6.60 -3.93
N SER A 136 -7.44 -6.47 -5.26
CA SER A 136 -7.70 -5.18 -5.94
C SER A 136 -8.67 -5.36 -7.10
N ASP A 137 -9.54 -4.38 -7.31
CA ASP A 137 -10.42 -4.28 -8.48
C ASP A 137 -9.81 -3.46 -9.64
N SER A 138 -8.52 -3.14 -9.56
CA SER A 138 -7.81 -2.28 -10.50
C SER A 138 -6.36 -2.73 -10.68
N GLU A 139 -5.60 -2.01 -11.51
CA GLU A 139 -4.21 -2.33 -11.81
C GLU A 139 -3.32 -2.32 -10.56
N VAL A 140 -2.48 -3.36 -10.43
CA VAL A 140 -1.49 -3.46 -9.35
C VAL A 140 -0.09 -3.40 -9.93
N ASN A 141 0.71 -2.47 -9.42
CA ASN A 141 2.07 -2.17 -9.86
C ASN A 141 3.08 -2.53 -8.76
N PHE A 142 3.93 -3.51 -8.99
CA PHE A 142 5.06 -3.86 -8.11
C PHE A 142 6.38 -3.39 -8.68
N TRP A 143 6.93 -2.34 -8.09
CA TRP A 143 8.20 -1.72 -8.44
C TRP A 143 9.17 -1.81 -7.25
N LEU A 144 9.29 -3.02 -6.69
CA LEU A 144 10.14 -3.28 -5.52
C LEU A 144 11.63 -3.28 -5.92
N GLY A 145 12.46 -2.64 -5.09
CA GLY A 145 13.90 -2.51 -5.29
C GLY A 145 14.31 -1.39 -6.26
N ASN A 146 13.38 -0.49 -6.62
CA ASN A 146 13.69 0.63 -7.54
C ASN A 146 14.70 1.64 -6.98
N ASP A 147 14.83 1.73 -5.66
CA ASP A 147 15.82 2.58 -4.98
C ASP A 147 17.15 1.86 -4.73
N GLY A 148 17.29 0.63 -5.24
CA GLY A 148 18.46 -0.23 -5.02
C GLY A 148 18.51 -0.89 -3.64
N SER A 149 17.55 -0.60 -2.75
CA SER A 149 17.46 -1.26 -1.45
C SER A 149 16.80 -2.62 -1.57
N THR A 150 17.28 -3.57 -0.78
CA THR A 150 16.69 -4.92 -0.64
C THR A 150 16.07 -5.15 0.73
N GLU A 151 16.22 -4.18 1.64
CA GLU A 151 15.80 -4.27 3.02
C GLU A 151 15.04 -3.02 3.45
N LEU A 152 14.01 -3.24 4.25
CA LEU A 152 13.27 -2.24 4.98
C LEU A 152 14.08 -1.94 6.24
N ASP A 153 14.86 -0.86 6.21
CA ASP A 153 15.73 -0.44 7.29
C ASP A 153 15.07 0.66 8.13
N GLU A 154 14.86 0.38 9.42
CA GLU A 154 14.26 1.29 10.38
C GLU A 154 15.08 2.56 10.61
N ALA A 155 16.41 2.47 10.59
CA ALA A 155 17.30 3.61 10.82
C ALA A 155 17.23 4.57 9.64
N THR A 156 17.26 4.02 8.42
CA THR A 156 17.12 4.81 7.17
C THR A 156 15.70 5.37 7.01
N ALA A 157 14.68 4.62 7.42
CA ALA A 157 13.29 5.06 7.39
C ALA A 157 12.93 6.03 8.52
N ASN A 158 13.70 6.03 9.62
CA ASN A 158 13.34 6.67 10.88
C ASN A 158 11.95 6.27 11.38
N ALA A 159 11.63 4.97 11.28
CA ALA A 159 10.38 4.37 11.71
C ALA A 159 10.67 3.04 12.43
N ASN A 160 9.82 2.64 13.38
CA ASN A 160 9.90 1.31 14.00
C ASN A 160 8.86 0.42 13.32
N TYR A 161 9.28 -0.70 12.76
CA TYR A 161 8.44 -1.65 12.03
C TYR A 161 8.08 -2.91 12.83
N ASN A 162 8.57 -3.10 14.05
CA ASN A 162 8.17 -4.16 14.99
C ASN A 162 7.71 -3.64 16.37
N PRO A 163 6.89 -2.57 16.46
CA PRO A 163 6.57 -1.97 17.75
C PRO A 163 5.78 -2.94 18.62
N PRO A 164 5.70 -2.72 19.96
CA PRO A 164 4.83 -3.50 20.82
C PRO A 164 3.40 -3.52 20.27
N GLY A 165 2.85 -4.72 20.08
CA GLY A 165 1.55 -4.94 19.43
C GLY A 165 1.63 -5.39 17.98
N THR A 166 2.75 -5.13 17.29
CA THR A 166 3.04 -5.63 15.93
C THR A 166 4.39 -6.36 15.87
N PRO A 167 4.58 -7.45 16.61
CA PRO A 167 5.85 -8.17 16.60
C PRO A 167 6.19 -8.72 15.22
N TYR A 168 7.48 -8.72 14.88
CA TYR A 168 8.03 -9.45 13.75
C TYR A 168 8.60 -10.79 14.22
N ALA A 169 8.12 -11.89 13.63
CA ALA A 169 8.52 -13.26 14.03
C ALA A 169 8.41 -13.52 15.55
N GLY A 170 7.46 -12.87 16.23
CA GLY A 170 7.25 -12.97 17.68
C GLY A 170 8.08 -12.01 18.54
N TRP A 171 8.94 -11.21 17.94
CA TRP A 171 9.79 -10.22 18.62
C TRP A 171 9.32 -8.80 18.34
N SER A 172 9.39 -7.95 19.35
CA SER A 172 9.09 -6.52 19.24
C SER A 172 10.00 -5.75 20.19
N ASP A 173 10.36 -4.54 19.80
CA ASP A 173 11.06 -3.60 20.66
C ASP A 173 10.63 -2.16 20.34
N ALA A 174 11.35 -1.19 20.91
CA ALA A 174 11.05 0.23 20.80
C ALA A 174 12.15 1.02 20.08
N ASP A 175 13.19 0.35 19.58
CA ASP A 175 14.26 1.04 18.87
C ASP A 175 13.95 1.15 17.36
N ARG A 176 14.94 1.55 16.57
CA ARG A 176 14.79 1.78 15.12
C ARG A 176 16.02 1.26 14.39
N LEU A 177 16.45 0.06 14.75
CA LEU A 177 17.71 -0.52 14.30
C LEU A 177 17.52 -1.84 13.54
N ASP A 178 16.28 -2.32 13.42
CA ASP A 178 16.00 -3.57 12.73
C ASP A 178 15.90 -3.40 11.22
N THR A 179 16.16 -4.51 10.52
CA THR A 179 15.98 -4.63 9.08
C THR A 179 15.07 -5.79 8.74
N TYR A 180 14.27 -5.62 7.69
CA TYR A 180 13.34 -6.64 7.20
C TYR A 180 13.50 -6.83 5.69
N PRO A 181 13.35 -8.04 5.15
CA PRO A 181 13.49 -8.24 3.71
C PRO A 181 12.36 -7.56 2.93
N ALA A 182 12.69 -7.02 1.75
CA ALA A 182 11.72 -6.64 0.72
C ALA A 182 10.99 -7.89 0.22
N LEU A 183 9.84 -8.21 0.81
CA LEU A 183 9.16 -9.47 0.59
C LEU A 183 7.66 -9.30 0.71
N MET A 184 6.94 -9.80 -0.29
CA MET A 184 5.49 -9.96 -0.20
C MET A 184 5.13 -11.44 -0.12
N ARG A 185 4.48 -11.83 0.97
CA ARG A 185 3.93 -13.16 1.22
C ARG A 185 2.42 -13.11 1.07
N GLY A 186 1.80 -14.06 0.40
CA GLY A 186 0.35 -14.08 0.27
C GLY A 186 -0.16 -14.41 -1.12
N ILE A 187 -1.49 -14.37 -1.25
CA ILE A 187 -2.13 -14.24 -2.54
C ILE A 187 -2.19 -12.75 -2.89
N VAL A 188 -1.79 -12.41 -4.11
CA VAL A 188 -2.10 -11.15 -4.77
C VAL A 188 -3.13 -11.43 -5.85
N TYR A 189 -4.26 -10.75 -5.80
CA TYR A 189 -5.30 -10.84 -6.81
C TYR A 189 -5.68 -9.45 -7.33
N SER A 190 -5.77 -9.33 -8.64
CA SER A 190 -6.26 -8.16 -9.35
C SER A 190 -7.31 -8.57 -10.39
N THR A 191 -8.40 -7.82 -10.53
CA THR A 191 -9.33 -7.95 -11.66
C THR A 191 -8.81 -7.29 -12.95
N ALA A 192 -7.65 -6.64 -12.90
CA ALA A 192 -6.99 -6.00 -14.03
C ALA A 192 -5.55 -6.53 -14.17
N ASP A 193 -4.66 -5.74 -14.74
CA ASP A 193 -3.26 -6.13 -14.92
C ASP A 193 -2.50 -6.13 -13.59
N VAL A 194 -1.52 -7.04 -13.49
CA VAL A 194 -0.45 -6.98 -12.49
C VAL A 194 0.86 -6.72 -13.20
N LYS A 195 1.44 -5.53 -12.95
CA LYS A 195 2.71 -5.11 -13.55
C LYS A 195 3.86 -5.29 -12.56
N LEU A 196 4.94 -5.88 -13.04
CA LEU A 196 6.12 -6.25 -12.27
C LEU A 196 7.34 -5.56 -12.89
N ARG A 197 8.08 -4.79 -12.11
CA ARG A 197 9.29 -4.07 -12.53
C ARG A 197 10.41 -4.22 -11.52
N TYR A 198 11.65 -4.12 -11.98
CA TYR A 198 12.86 -4.25 -11.17
C TYR A 198 13.05 -5.67 -10.64
N ARG A 199 12.90 -5.90 -9.33
CA ARG A 199 13.09 -7.21 -8.70
C ARG A 199 12.11 -7.48 -7.56
N PRO A 200 10.80 -7.60 -7.84
CA PRO A 200 9.84 -7.99 -6.83
C PRO A 200 10.08 -9.44 -6.40
N VAL A 201 10.08 -9.65 -5.08
CA VAL A 201 10.21 -10.96 -4.43
C VAL A 201 8.87 -11.32 -3.82
N LEU A 202 8.25 -12.37 -4.33
CA LEU A 202 6.95 -12.86 -3.90
C LEU A 202 7.01 -14.32 -3.44
N GLU A 203 6.44 -14.59 -2.27
CA GLU A 203 6.25 -15.93 -1.71
C GLU A 203 4.74 -16.21 -1.63
N GLY A 204 4.19 -16.89 -2.62
CA GLY A 204 2.76 -17.18 -2.67
C GLY A 204 2.22 -17.37 -4.07
N VAL A 205 1.13 -16.66 -4.39
CA VAL A 205 0.42 -16.78 -5.68
C VAL A 205 0.07 -15.38 -6.17
N VAL A 206 0.31 -15.13 -7.47
CA VAL A 206 -0.12 -13.92 -8.16
C VAL A 206 -1.19 -14.30 -9.17
N LEU A 207 -2.33 -13.62 -9.13
CA LEU A 207 -3.49 -13.82 -9.99
C LEU A 207 -3.91 -12.47 -10.57
N ALA A 208 -4.20 -12.47 -11.87
CA ALA A 208 -4.74 -11.34 -12.61
C ALA A 208 -5.87 -11.86 -13.51
N ASP A 209 -7.01 -11.16 -13.58
CA ASP A 209 -8.06 -11.52 -14.54
C ASP A 209 -7.66 -11.13 -15.98
N ASN A 210 -6.74 -10.17 -16.13
CA ASN A 210 -6.14 -9.80 -17.42
C ASN A 210 -4.68 -10.28 -17.50
N ASP A 211 -3.70 -9.40 -17.65
CA ASP A 211 -2.31 -9.80 -17.88
C ASP A 211 -1.41 -9.68 -16.63
N ILE A 212 -0.48 -10.62 -16.48
CA ILE A 212 0.68 -10.46 -15.58
C ILE A 212 1.88 -10.06 -16.44
N ILE A 213 2.31 -8.81 -16.32
CA ILE A 213 3.27 -8.18 -17.22
C ILE A 213 4.58 -7.90 -16.46
N SER A 214 5.68 -8.45 -16.94
CA SER A 214 7.03 -8.06 -16.48
C SER A 214 7.61 -7.02 -17.44
N GLU A 215 7.79 -5.78 -16.98
CA GLU A 215 8.25 -4.67 -17.82
C GLU A 215 9.68 -4.28 -17.46
N ALA A 216 10.52 -4.06 -18.49
CA ALA A 216 11.80 -3.38 -18.33
C ALA A 216 11.56 -1.88 -18.09
N THR A 217 12.33 -1.28 -17.19
CA THR A 217 12.18 0.15 -16.85
C THR A 217 12.88 1.05 -17.86
N ASP A 218 14.00 0.59 -18.42
CA ASP A 218 14.83 1.33 -19.36
C ASP A 218 15.42 0.43 -20.43
N VAL A 219 15.86 1.02 -21.53
CA VAL A 219 16.57 0.31 -22.60
C VAL A 219 17.86 -0.29 -22.03
N GLY A 220 17.93 -1.62 -21.99
CA GLY A 220 19.07 -2.38 -21.46
C GLY A 220 18.94 -2.79 -19.98
N SER A 221 17.87 -2.38 -19.29
CA SER A 221 17.55 -2.87 -17.96
C SER A 221 16.86 -4.23 -18.03
N MET A 222 17.28 -5.17 -17.18
CA MET A 222 16.60 -6.44 -17.00
C MET A 222 15.69 -6.35 -15.78
N SER A 223 14.42 -6.66 -15.94
CA SER A 223 13.53 -6.94 -14.81
C SER A 223 13.60 -8.43 -14.49
N PHE A 224 13.79 -8.73 -13.21
CA PHE A 224 13.76 -10.07 -12.66
C PHE A 224 12.52 -10.19 -11.79
N PHE A 225 11.90 -11.35 -11.76
CA PHE A 225 10.76 -11.59 -10.88
C PHE A 225 10.97 -12.91 -10.17
N ASP A 226 11.11 -12.84 -8.85
CA ASP A 226 11.38 -14.00 -8.01
C ASP A 226 10.06 -14.44 -7.36
N VAL A 227 9.43 -15.49 -7.88
CA VAL A 227 8.24 -16.12 -7.27
C VAL A 227 8.58 -17.46 -6.68
N THR A 228 8.33 -17.62 -5.39
CA THR A 228 8.31 -18.92 -4.74
C THR A 228 6.86 -19.32 -4.51
N TYR A 229 6.39 -20.32 -5.27
CA TYR A 229 5.05 -20.88 -5.09
C TYR A 229 4.88 -21.50 -3.71
N SER A 230 3.73 -21.24 -3.07
CA SER A 230 3.35 -21.90 -1.83
C SER A 230 2.12 -22.79 -2.03
N SER A 231 2.29 -24.11 -1.89
CA SER A 231 1.18 -25.09 -2.02
C SER A 231 0.11 -24.95 -0.94
N ARG A 232 0.34 -24.10 0.07
CA ARG A 232 -0.63 -23.88 1.15
C ARG A 232 -1.95 -23.34 0.62
N TYR A 233 -1.92 -22.42 -0.33
CA TYR A 233 -3.12 -21.76 -0.86
C TYR A 233 -3.97 -22.71 -1.72
N TYR A 234 -3.41 -23.84 -2.14
CA TYR A 234 -4.17 -24.92 -2.77
C TYR A 234 -4.82 -25.86 -1.73
N ARG A 235 -4.16 -26.11 -0.60
CA ARG A 235 -4.62 -27.05 0.44
C ARG A 235 -5.51 -26.40 1.51
N ASP A 236 -5.34 -25.11 1.70
CA ASP A 236 -5.98 -24.25 2.68
C ASP A 236 -6.17 -22.88 2.02
N ALA A 237 -7.05 -22.87 1.01
CA ALA A 237 -7.39 -21.65 0.28
C ALA A 237 -8.15 -20.69 1.20
N PRO A 238 -7.97 -19.36 1.05
CA PRO A 238 -8.81 -18.42 1.77
C PRO A 238 -10.30 -18.68 1.51
N PRO A 239 -11.18 -18.34 2.45
CA PRO A 239 -12.62 -18.38 2.22
C PRO A 239 -12.99 -17.67 0.91
N GLY A 240 -13.74 -18.34 0.03
CA GLY A 240 -14.11 -17.82 -1.29
C GLY A 240 -13.12 -18.10 -2.44
N PHE A 241 -11.91 -18.59 -2.16
CA PHE A 241 -10.92 -18.96 -3.18
C PHE A 241 -10.94 -20.44 -3.58
N ALA A 242 -11.66 -21.28 -2.84
CA ALA A 242 -11.89 -22.67 -3.23
C ALA A 242 -13.08 -22.76 -4.18
N ALA A 243 -12.89 -23.38 -5.35
CA ALA A 243 -14.02 -23.81 -6.16
C ALA A 243 -14.86 -24.80 -5.34
N THR A 244 -16.18 -24.61 -5.32
CA THR A 244 -17.09 -25.61 -4.75
C THR A 244 -16.83 -26.93 -5.48
N PRO A 245 -16.44 -28.01 -4.79
CA PRO A 245 -16.15 -29.27 -5.46
C PRO A 245 -17.40 -29.72 -6.20
N VAL A 246 -17.31 -29.83 -7.53
CA VAL A 246 -18.36 -30.44 -8.33
C VAL A 246 -18.26 -31.94 -8.07
N VAL A 247 -19.14 -32.46 -7.21
CA VAL A 247 -19.26 -33.90 -7.00
C VAL A 247 -19.74 -34.51 -8.32
N THR A 248 -18.81 -35.13 -9.04
CA THR A 248 -19.13 -35.91 -10.24
C THR A 248 -19.08 -37.38 -9.87
N LEU A 249 -20.10 -38.13 -10.32
CA LEU A 249 -20.04 -39.59 -10.28
C LEU A 249 -19.03 -40.03 -11.36
N SER A 250 -17.88 -40.55 -10.94
CA SER A 250 -16.94 -41.17 -11.87
C SER A 250 -17.58 -42.43 -12.46
N HIS A 251 -17.39 -42.69 -13.75
CA HIS A 251 -17.88 -43.93 -14.36
C HIS A 251 -17.32 -45.15 -13.60
N GLY A 252 -18.19 -45.96 -13.01
CA GLY A 252 -17.81 -47.11 -12.17
C GLY A 252 -17.84 -46.90 -10.65
N SER A 253 -18.16 -45.70 -10.13
CA SER A 253 -18.29 -45.49 -8.68
C SER A 253 -19.61 -46.02 -8.08
N ILE A 254 -20.55 -46.47 -8.91
CA ILE A 254 -21.73 -47.21 -8.47
C ILE A 254 -21.39 -48.70 -8.50
N ARG A 255 -21.18 -49.30 -7.33
CA ARG A 255 -21.15 -50.76 -7.19
C ARG A 255 -22.42 -51.23 -6.49
N ARG A 256 -23.02 -52.30 -7.02
CA ARG A 256 -24.09 -53.02 -6.32
C ARG A 256 -23.53 -53.57 -5.01
N VAL A 257 -24.13 -53.19 -3.88
CA VAL A 257 -23.89 -53.88 -2.62
C VAL A 257 -24.50 -55.26 -2.75
N VAL A 258 -23.67 -56.29 -2.65
CA VAL A 258 -24.11 -57.69 -2.58
C VAL A 258 -23.94 -58.10 -1.13
N ASP A 259 -25.07 -58.34 -0.49
CA ASP A 259 -25.18 -58.98 0.83
C ASP A 259 -25.00 -60.50 0.70
#